data_AF-A0A3C1DMM6-F1
#
_entry.id   AF-A0A3C1DMM6-F1
#
_cell.length_a   1.000
_cell.length_b   1.000
_cell.length_c   1.000
_cell.angle_alpha   90.00
_cell.angle_beta   90.00
_cell.angle_gamma   90.00
#
_symmetry.space_group_name_H-M   'P 1'
#
loop_
_entity.id
_entity.type
_entity.pdbx_description
1 polymer ?
#
loop_
_entity_poly.entity_id
_entity_poly.type
_entity_poly.pdbx_seq_one_letter_code
_entity_poly.pdbx_strand_id
1 'polypeptide(L)'
;MSADDRTISTLPEGLWSQPEIDTSAIDVLADTESVASIRTPASLTYSYTPGTARSGFLRGMAEKRLMGERDPESGTVYTPPTG
;
A
#
# COMPACT_ATOMS: atom_id res chain seq x y z
N MET A 1 -24.06 -6.10 7.28
CA MET A 1 -22.82 -6.28 6.48
C MET A 1 -22.28 -4.88 6.19
N SER A 2 -21.66 -4.25 7.20
CA SER A 2 -21.20 -2.86 7.07
C SER A 2 -19.87 -2.83 6.34
N ALA A 3 -19.75 -1.97 5.34
CA ALA A 3 -18.54 -1.76 4.55
C ALA A 3 -17.51 -0.85 5.25
N ASP A 4 -17.66 -0.63 6.56
CA ASP A 4 -16.99 0.44 7.32
C ASP A 4 -15.57 0.15 7.79
N ASP A 5 -15.06 -1.08 7.68
CA ASP A 5 -13.78 -1.46 8.31
C ASP A 5 -12.53 -1.14 7.47
N ARG A 6 -12.67 -0.35 6.41
CA ARG A 6 -11.52 0.24 5.71
C ARG A 6 -11.38 1.68 6.15
N THR A 7 -10.92 1.89 7.38
CA THR A 7 -10.49 3.21 7.83
C THR A 7 -9.25 3.60 7.02
N ILE A 8 -9.46 4.26 5.88
CA ILE A 8 -8.38 4.98 5.20
C ILE A 8 -7.94 6.02 6.21
N SER A 9 -6.74 5.84 6.78
CA SER A 9 -6.11 6.89 7.57
C SER A 9 -5.98 8.10 6.66
N THR A 10 -6.82 9.11 6.88
CA THR A 10 -6.64 10.42 6.28
C THR A 10 -5.32 10.93 6.80
N LEU A 11 -4.34 11.04 5.91
CA LEU A 11 -3.06 11.64 6.25
C LEU A 11 -3.34 13.04 6.83
N PRO A 12 -2.75 13.39 7.99
CA PRO A 12 -2.88 14.73 8.53
C PRO A 12 -2.41 15.75 7.49
N GLU A 13 -3.18 16.84 7.34
CA GLU A 13 -2.73 17.95 6.50
C GLU A 13 -1.41 18.53 7.05
N GLY A 14 -0.50 18.87 6.15
CA GLY A 14 0.79 19.47 6.53
C GLY A 14 1.83 18.50 7.10
N LEU A 15 1.59 17.18 7.12
CA LEU A 15 2.60 16.21 7.55
C LEU A 15 3.81 16.12 6.59
N TRP A 16 3.63 16.62 5.37
CA TRP A 16 4.69 16.75 4.38
C TRP A 16 4.46 18.02 3.54
N SER A 17 5.38 18.97 3.61
CA SER A 17 5.53 20.04 2.63
C SER A 17 6.82 19.82 1.87
N GLN A 18 6.75 19.91 0.54
CA GLN A 18 7.96 19.90 -0.27
C GLN A 18 8.67 21.25 -0.08
N PRO A 19 9.93 21.27 0.39
CA PRO A 19 10.68 22.53 0.49
C PRO A 19 10.95 23.08 -0.91
N GLU A 20 11.02 24.41 -1.03
CA GLU A 20 11.50 25.04 -2.26
C GLU A 20 12.95 24.60 -2.51
N ILE A 21 13.23 24.20 -3.76
CA ILE A 21 14.57 23.80 -4.18
C ILE A 21 15.29 25.07 -4.63
N ASP A 22 16.30 25.49 -3.86
CA ASP A 22 17.19 26.60 -4.26
C ASP A 22 18.25 26.10 -5.24
N THR A 23 18.16 26.56 -6.48
CA THR A 23 19.13 26.26 -7.56
C THR A 23 20.09 27.41 -7.85
N SER A 24 20.04 28.52 -7.09
CA SER A 24 20.82 29.74 -7.34
C SER A 24 22.33 29.53 -7.30
N ALA A 25 22.80 28.50 -6.59
CA ALA A 25 24.21 28.13 -6.51
C ALA A 25 24.71 27.29 -7.71
N ILE A 26 23.84 26.98 -8.69
CA ILE A 26 24.15 26.10 -9.81
C ILE A 26 24.18 26.91 -11.12
N ASP A 27 25.33 27.47 -11.46
CA ASP A 27 25.51 28.39 -12.61
C ASP A 27 24.99 27.81 -13.94
N VAL A 28 25.13 26.50 -14.16
CA VAL A 28 24.67 25.83 -15.40
C VAL A 28 23.14 25.81 -15.56
N LEU A 29 22.38 26.11 -14.50
CA LEU A 29 20.92 26.16 -14.52
C LEU A 29 20.38 27.61 -14.61
N ALA A 30 21.24 28.64 -14.64
CA ALA A 30 20.81 30.03 -14.55
C ALA A 30 19.83 30.47 -15.67
N ASP A 31 20.02 29.93 -16.88
CA ASP A 31 19.21 30.26 -18.06
C ASP A 31 18.32 29.09 -18.54
N THR A 32 18.12 28.06 -17.70
CA THR A 32 17.30 26.89 -18.06
C THR A 32 15.85 27.05 -17.64
N GLU A 33 14.93 26.46 -18.40
CA GLU A 33 13.51 26.38 -18.02
C GLU A 33 13.31 25.35 -16.89
N SER A 34 12.50 25.71 -15.89
CA SER A 34 12.18 24.81 -14.78
C SER A 34 11.35 23.61 -15.24
N VAL A 35 11.81 22.41 -14.90
CA VAL A 35 11.09 21.16 -15.21
C VAL A 35 10.06 20.88 -14.12
N ALA A 36 8.77 21.01 -14.46
CA ALA A 36 7.67 20.80 -13.52
C ALA A 36 7.40 19.33 -13.16
N SER A 37 7.66 18.40 -14.08
CA SER A 37 7.43 16.97 -13.81
C SER A 37 8.31 16.08 -14.68
N ILE A 38 8.73 14.95 -14.11
CA ILE A 38 9.44 13.89 -14.80
C ILE A 38 8.62 12.61 -14.64
N ARG A 39 8.35 11.92 -15.75
CA ARG A 39 7.67 10.61 -15.73
C ARG A 39 8.66 9.52 -16.05
N THR A 40 9.02 8.73 -15.03
CA THR A 40 9.88 7.57 -15.15
C THR A 40 9.23 6.38 -14.45
N PRO A 41 9.48 5.13 -14.90
CA PRO A 41 9.01 3.97 -14.17
C PRO A 41 9.62 3.93 -12.77
N ALA A 42 8.78 3.90 -11.74
CA ALA A 42 9.20 3.63 -10.36
C ALA A 42 8.86 2.18 -9.99
N SER A 43 9.77 1.50 -9.28
CA SER A 43 9.54 0.14 -8.77
C SER A 43 9.91 0.07 -7.30
N LEU A 44 9.07 -0.56 -6.48
CA LEU A 44 9.32 -0.82 -5.07
C LEU A 44 9.27 -2.32 -4.80
N THR A 45 10.36 -2.88 -4.28
CA THR A 45 10.39 -4.23 -3.74
C THR A 45 10.31 -4.16 -2.23
N TYR A 46 9.27 -4.74 -1.64
CA TYR A 46 9.10 -4.81 -0.19
C TYR A 46 8.83 -6.24 0.23
N SER A 47 9.35 -6.61 1.40
CA SER A 47 9.01 -7.85 2.07
C SER A 47 7.73 -7.63 2.89
N TYR A 48 6.65 -8.30 2.49
CA TYR A 48 5.39 -8.29 3.23
C TYR A 48 5.30 -9.53 4.12
N THR A 49 5.02 -9.34 5.40
CA THR A 49 4.69 -10.43 6.32
C THR A 49 3.17 -10.56 6.40
N PRO A 50 2.57 -11.65 5.90
CA PRO A 50 1.12 -11.83 5.98
C PRO A 50 0.63 -12.01 7.42
N GLY A 51 -0.58 -11.51 7.71
CA GLY A 51 -1.26 -11.80 8.97
C GLY A 51 -1.63 -13.29 9.14
N THR A 52 -2.10 -13.69 10.32
CA THR A 52 -2.35 -15.09 10.70
C THR A 52 -3.28 -15.84 9.73
N ALA A 53 -4.44 -15.27 9.41
CA ALA A 53 -5.42 -15.88 8.51
C ALA A 53 -4.83 -16.14 7.11
N ARG A 54 -4.16 -15.13 6.56
CA ARG A 54 -3.53 -15.20 5.23
C ARG A 54 -2.34 -16.15 5.20
N SER A 55 -1.56 -16.20 6.28
CA SER A 55 -0.47 -17.18 6.44
C SER A 55 -1.01 -18.62 6.46
N GLY A 56 -2.11 -18.86 7.18
CA GLY A 56 -2.77 -20.17 7.21
C GLY A 56 -3.27 -20.61 5.82
N PHE A 57 -3.90 -19.69 5.08
CA PHE A 57 -4.35 -19.94 3.71
C PHE A 57 -3.21 -20.31 2.77
N LEU A 58 -2.11 -19.54 2.79
CA LEU A 58 -0.94 -19.81 1.94
C LEU A 58 -0.30 -21.17 2.25
N ARG A 59 -0.23 -21.55 3.54
CA ARG A 59 0.22 -22.89 3.93
C ARG A 59 -0.71 -23.98 3.40
N GLY A 60 -2.03 -23.79 3.51
CA GLY A 60 -3.01 -24.72 2.95
C GLY A 60 -2.90 -24.89 1.44
N MET A 61 -2.66 -23.79 0.70
CA MET A 61 -2.45 -23.84 -0.74
C MET A 61 -1.21 -24.67 -1.13
N ALA A 62 -0.12 -24.57 -0.36
CA ALA A 62 1.07 -25.41 -0.55
C ALA A 62 0.74 -26.91 -0.35
N GLU A 63 -0.24 -27.22 0.51
CA GLU A 63 -0.76 -28.57 0.75
C GLU A 63 -1.90 -28.98 -0.21
N LYS A 64 -2.20 -28.17 -1.24
CA LYS A 64 -3.34 -28.37 -2.16
C LYS A 64 -4.71 -28.34 -1.46
N ARG A 65 -4.85 -27.54 -0.41
CA ARG A 65 -6.08 -27.34 0.35
C ARG A 65 -6.57 -25.91 0.23
N LEU A 66 -7.79 -25.75 -0.25
CA LEU A 66 -8.46 -24.45 -0.27
C LEU A 66 -9.14 -24.21 1.08
N MET A 67 -8.57 -23.33 1.90
CA MET A 67 -9.11 -23.00 3.23
C MET A 67 -9.86 -21.67 3.19
N GLY A 68 -10.95 -21.59 3.95
CA GLY A 68 -11.72 -20.36 4.16
C GLY A 68 -11.91 -20.07 5.64
N GLU A 69 -12.46 -18.90 5.93
CA GLU A 69 -12.84 -18.48 7.28
C GLU A 69 -14.35 -18.35 7.40
N ARG A 70 -14.89 -18.78 8.55
CA ARG A 70 -16.33 -18.73 8.83
C ARG A 70 -16.60 -17.58 9.79
N ASP A 71 -17.46 -16.67 9.37
CA ASP A 71 -17.99 -15.61 10.24
C ASP A 71 -18.74 -16.26 11.43
N PRO A 72 -18.35 -15.96 12.69
CA PRO A 72 -19.01 -16.53 13.86
C PRO A 72 -20.46 -16.06 14.00
N GLU A 73 -20.82 -14.87 13.50
CA GLU A 73 -22.16 -14.29 13.65
C GLU A 73 -23.12 -14.77 12.57
N SER A 74 -22.77 -14.59 11.28
CA SER A 74 -23.66 -14.98 10.17
C SER A 74 -23.49 -16.44 9.75
N GLY A 75 -22.34 -17.06 10.06
CA GLY A 75 -21.98 -18.39 9.59
C GLY A 75 -21.54 -18.47 8.13
N THR A 76 -21.44 -17.33 7.44
CA THR A 76 -20.97 -17.25 6.05
C THR A 76 -19.49 -17.64 5.98
N VAL A 77 -19.11 -18.40 4.95
CA VAL A 77 -17.72 -18.83 4.72
C VAL A 77 -17.13 -18.07 3.54
N TYR A 78 -15.95 -17.47 3.73
CA TYR A 78 -15.23 -16.69 2.73
C TYR A 78 -13.87 -17.33 2.39
N THR A 79 -13.43 -17.19 1.14
CA THR A 79 -12.13 -17.69 0.65
C THR A 79 -11.58 -16.73 -0.40
N PRO A 80 -10.32 -16.23 -0.28
CA PRO A 80 -9.38 -16.44 0.82
C PRO A 80 -9.89 -15.86 2.15
N PRO A 81 -9.42 -16.36 3.30
CA PRO A 81 -9.79 -15.81 4.61
C PRO A 81 -9.25 -14.39 4.74
N THR A 82 -10.08 -13.48 5.23
CA THR A 82 -9.77 -12.05 5.32
C THR A 82 -9.15 -11.66 6.65
N GLY A 83 -9.28 -12.51 7.69
CA GLY A 83 -8.99 -12.14 9.07
C GLY A 83 -10.06 -11.25 9.67
#